data_AF-A0A6J4LM29-F1
#
_entry.id   AF-A0A6J4LM29-F1
#
_cell.length_a   1.000
_cell.length_b   1.000
_cell.length_c   1.000
_cell.angle_alpha   90.00
_cell.angle_beta   90.00
_cell.angle_gamma   90.00
#
_symmetry.space_group_name_H-M   'P 1'
#
loop_
_entity.id
_entity.type
_entity.pdbx_description
1 polymer ?
#
loop_
_entity_poly.entity_id
_entity_poly.type
_entity_poly.pdbx_seq_one_letter_code
_entity_poly.pdbx_strand_id
1 'polypeptide(L)'
;TRAAVEEGIVPGGGVALLRAKAAIGKLSNENPDVQAGINIVLRAIEAPIRQIAENAGVEGSIVVGQINANKSQTYGFNAQTEEYVDMLAAGIVDPAKVVRVALQDAASVAGLLVTTEAMVAETPKKESAGGMPGGGGGGMGGMGGMDF
;
A
#
# COMPACT_ATOMS: atom_id res chain seq x y z
N THR A 1 -6.41 -0.38 20.43
CA THR A 1 -6.39 1.03 19.98
C THR A 1 -7.82 1.57 19.92
N ARG A 2 -8.06 2.90 19.87
CA ARG A 2 -9.41 3.48 19.77
C ARG A 2 -10.21 2.91 18.58
N ALA A 3 -9.54 2.73 17.43
CA ALA A 3 -10.13 2.18 16.21
C ALA A 3 -10.70 0.75 16.37
N ALA A 4 -10.11 -0.08 17.25
CA ALA A 4 -10.60 -1.44 17.50
C ALA A 4 -11.89 -1.46 18.32
N VAL A 5 -12.15 -0.43 19.13
CA VAL A 5 -13.38 -0.31 19.92
C VAL A 5 -14.56 0.07 19.03
N GLU A 6 -14.33 0.84 17.96
CA GLU A 6 -15.37 1.34 17.07
C GLU A 6 -15.86 0.30 16.07
N GLU A 7 -14.94 -0.43 15.41
CA GLU A 7 -15.27 -1.34 14.31
C GLU A 7 -14.77 -2.79 14.53
N GLY A 8 -14.21 -3.08 15.71
CA GLY A 8 -13.69 -4.41 16.04
C GLY A 8 -12.30 -4.68 15.47
N ILE A 9 -11.93 -5.97 15.50
CA ILE A 9 -10.62 -6.47 15.09
C ILE A 9 -10.78 -7.58 14.04
N VAL A 10 -9.75 -7.74 13.22
CA VAL A 10 -9.63 -8.78 12.19
C VAL A 10 -8.28 -9.47 12.29
N PRO A 11 -8.10 -10.69 11.74
CA PRO A 11 -6.79 -11.34 11.68
C PRO A 11 -5.83 -10.45 10.90
N GLY A 12 -4.69 -10.12 11.52
CA GLY A 12 -3.72 -9.19 10.97
C GLY A 12 -2.81 -9.81 9.91
N GLY A 13 -1.67 -9.17 9.65
CA GLY A 13 -0.65 -9.72 8.74
C GLY A 13 -1.12 -9.82 7.28
N GLY A 14 -2.09 -9.00 6.88
CA GLY A 14 -2.69 -9.05 5.54
C GLY A 14 -3.67 -10.21 5.31
N VAL A 15 -3.93 -11.06 6.32
CA VAL A 15 -4.85 -12.21 6.21
C VAL A 15 -6.28 -11.74 5.95
N ALA A 16 -6.75 -10.70 6.66
CA ALA A 16 -8.09 -10.15 6.44
C ALA A 16 -8.33 -9.73 4.98
N LEU A 17 -7.35 -9.06 4.35
CA LEU A 17 -7.44 -8.66 2.95
C LEU A 17 -7.39 -9.87 2.01
N LEU A 18 -6.52 -10.85 2.29
CA LEU A 18 -6.47 -12.09 1.51
C LEU A 18 -7.80 -12.85 1.56
N ARG A 19 -8.46 -12.92 2.73
CA ARG A 19 -9.78 -13.56 2.87
C ARG A 19 -10.88 -12.78 2.15
N ALA A 20 -10.79 -11.46 2.09
CA ALA A 20 -11.72 -10.62 1.32
C ALA A 20 -11.71 -10.96 -0.19
N LYS A 21 -10.62 -11.55 -0.72
CA LYS A 21 -10.52 -12.00 -2.11
C LYS A 21 -11.70 -12.88 -2.54
N ALA A 22 -12.21 -13.73 -1.65
CA ALA A 22 -13.34 -14.61 -1.94
C ALA A 22 -14.65 -13.85 -2.19
N ALA A 23 -14.84 -12.69 -1.57
CA ALA A 23 -16.00 -11.83 -1.81
C ALA A 23 -15.84 -11.08 -3.13
N ILE A 24 -14.66 -10.51 -3.38
CA ILE A 24 -14.36 -9.76 -4.61
C ILE A 24 -14.40 -10.67 -5.84
N GLY A 25 -13.93 -11.92 -5.73
CA GLY A 25 -13.92 -12.89 -6.83
C GLY A 25 -15.29 -13.35 -7.29
N LYS A 26 -16.36 -12.99 -6.57
CA LYS A 26 -17.76 -13.20 -6.99
C LYS A 26 -18.29 -12.07 -7.85
N LEU A 27 -17.57 -10.94 -7.93
CA LEU A 27 -17.93 -9.82 -8.77
C LEU A 27 -17.53 -10.12 -10.21
N SER A 28 -18.46 -9.92 -11.14
CA SER A 28 -18.21 -9.94 -12.57
C SER A 28 -18.91 -8.77 -13.24
N ASN A 29 -18.39 -8.35 -14.39
CA ASN A 29 -19.02 -7.32 -15.20
C ASN A 29 -18.85 -7.64 -16.69
N GLU A 30 -19.87 -7.34 -17.48
CA GLU A 30 -19.83 -7.54 -18.94
C GLU A 30 -18.93 -6.53 -19.64
N ASN A 31 -18.74 -5.34 -19.05
CA ASN A 31 -17.79 -4.36 -19.56
C ASN A 31 -16.35 -4.84 -19.28
N PRO A 32 -15.52 -5.04 -20.32
CA PRO A 32 -14.14 -5.54 -20.16
C PRO A 32 -13.25 -4.63 -19.30
N ASP A 33 -13.44 -3.31 -19.35
CA ASP A 33 -12.64 -2.36 -18.58
C ASP A 33 -12.99 -2.41 -17.10
N VAL A 34 -14.28 -2.57 -16.77
CA VAL A 34 -14.73 -2.77 -15.39
C VAL A 34 -14.22 -4.11 -14.86
N GLN A 35 -14.26 -5.17 -15.67
CA GLN A 35 -13.71 -6.47 -15.29
C GLN A 35 -12.20 -6.41 -15.07
N ALA A 36 -11.47 -5.64 -15.89
CA ALA A 36 -10.05 -5.39 -15.68
C ALA A 36 -9.80 -4.69 -14.33
N GLY A 37 -10.61 -3.68 -13.98
CA GLY A 37 -10.56 -3.03 -12.67
C GLY A 37 -10.76 -4.00 -11.50
N ILE A 38 -11.75 -4.90 -11.58
CA ILE A 38 -11.96 -5.96 -10.58
C ILE A 38 -10.72 -6.85 -10.45
N ASN A 39 -10.13 -7.25 -11.57
CA ASN A 39 -8.94 -8.10 -11.61
C ASN A 39 -7.71 -7.39 -11.00
N ILE A 40 -7.56 -6.07 -11.19
CA ILE A 40 -6.51 -5.27 -10.56
C ILE A 40 -6.64 -5.32 -9.04
N VAL A 41 -7.85 -5.08 -8.52
CA VAL A 41 -8.08 -5.13 -7.06
C VAL A 41 -7.82 -6.53 -6.52
N LEU A 42 -8.29 -7.58 -7.20
CA LEU A 42 -8.05 -8.99 -6.82
C LEU A 42 -6.58 -9.34 -6.67
N ARG A 43 -5.72 -8.75 -7.50
CA ARG A 43 -4.27 -8.92 -7.43
C ARG A 43 -3.66 -8.05 -6.33
N ALA A 44 -4.08 -6.80 -6.21
CA ALA A 44 -3.52 -5.82 -5.28
C ALA A 44 -3.70 -6.21 -3.81
N ILE A 45 -4.84 -6.81 -3.45
CA ILE A 45 -5.13 -7.20 -2.05
C ILE A 45 -4.22 -8.31 -1.50
N GLU A 46 -3.47 -9.02 -2.34
CA GLU A 46 -2.45 -9.98 -1.89
C GLU A 46 -1.10 -9.32 -1.59
N ALA A 47 -0.87 -8.10 -2.08
CA ALA A 47 0.42 -7.43 -1.94
C ALA A 47 0.85 -7.25 -0.47
N PRO A 48 -0.04 -6.86 0.47
CA PRO A 48 0.37 -6.67 1.86
C PRO A 48 0.94 -7.93 2.52
N ILE A 49 0.29 -9.09 2.34
CA ILE A 49 0.77 -10.33 2.95
C ILE A 49 2.05 -10.84 2.28
N ARG A 50 2.18 -10.67 0.96
CA ARG A 50 3.40 -11.02 0.23
C ARG A 50 4.58 -10.15 0.69
N GLN A 51 4.37 -8.85 0.80
CA GLN A 51 5.39 -7.92 1.27
C GLN A 51 5.84 -8.24 2.69
N ILE A 52 4.91 -8.60 3.59
CA ILE A 52 5.25 -9.02 4.96
C ILE A 52 6.09 -10.29 4.96
N ALA A 53 5.73 -11.30 4.17
CA ALA A 53 6.49 -12.54 4.04
C ALA A 53 7.90 -12.30 3.46
N GLU A 54 7.99 -11.50 2.40
CA GLU A 54 9.25 -11.15 1.75
C GLU A 54 10.18 -10.37 2.70
N ASN A 55 9.63 -9.44 3.48
CA ASN A 55 10.38 -8.72 4.50
C ASN A 55 10.88 -9.64 5.63
N ALA A 56 10.23 -10.78 5.85
CA ALA A 56 10.67 -11.83 6.76
C ALA A 56 11.62 -12.85 6.10
N GLY A 57 11.97 -12.67 4.82
CA GLY A 57 12.87 -13.57 4.09
C GLY A 57 12.22 -14.83 3.54
N VAL A 58 10.89 -14.91 3.54
CA VAL A 58 10.12 -16.08 3.08
C VAL A 58 9.37 -15.76 1.78
N GLU A 59 9.20 -16.75 0.90
CA GLU A 59 8.51 -16.53 -0.37
C GLU A 59 7.01 -16.28 -0.18
N GLY A 60 6.54 -15.07 -0.54
CA GLY A 60 5.15 -14.66 -0.36
C GLY A 60 4.12 -15.54 -1.08
N SER A 61 4.45 -16.12 -2.24
CA SER A 61 3.48 -16.99 -2.96
C SER A 61 3.24 -18.29 -2.21
N ILE A 62 4.26 -18.86 -1.57
CA ILE A 62 4.12 -20.07 -0.74
C ILE A 62 3.22 -19.75 0.46
N VAL A 63 3.46 -18.62 1.14
CA VAL A 63 2.65 -18.19 2.29
C VAL A 63 1.19 -18.01 1.91
N VAL A 64 0.90 -17.29 0.82
CA VAL A 64 -0.46 -17.11 0.30
C VAL A 64 -1.10 -18.46 -0.07
N GLY A 65 -0.35 -19.35 -0.73
CA GLY A 65 -0.82 -20.68 -1.11
C GLY A 65 -1.22 -21.52 0.10
N GLN A 66 -0.38 -21.57 1.14
CA GLN A 66 -0.65 -22.31 2.38
C GLN A 66 -1.87 -21.77 3.11
N ILE A 67 -2.01 -20.44 3.22
CA ILE A 67 -3.16 -19.81 3.88
C ILE A 67 -4.45 -20.11 3.11
N ASN A 68 -4.42 -20.06 1.78
CA ASN A 68 -5.58 -20.38 0.93
C ASN A 68 -5.99 -21.86 0.98
N ALA A 69 -5.04 -22.77 1.19
CA ALA A 69 -5.33 -24.19 1.37
C ALA A 69 -6.10 -24.48 2.68
N ASN A 70 -6.05 -23.56 3.66
CA ASN A 70 -6.78 -23.67 4.91
C ASN A 70 -8.10 -22.88 4.87
N LYS A 71 -9.19 -23.48 5.38
CA LYS A 71 -10.54 -22.90 5.41
C LYS A 71 -10.78 -21.92 6.57
N SER A 72 -9.95 -21.96 7.61
CA SER A 72 -10.11 -21.07 8.75
C SER A 72 -9.88 -19.62 8.36
N GLN A 73 -10.80 -18.74 8.75
CA GLN A 73 -10.70 -17.31 8.47
C GLN A 73 -9.54 -16.63 9.23
N THR A 74 -9.12 -17.23 10.34
CA THR A 74 -8.10 -16.69 11.25
C THR A 74 -6.73 -17.34 11.04
N TYR A 75 -6.63 -18.38 10.21
CA TYR A 75 -5.36 -19.02 9.91
C TYR A 75 -4.48 -18.13 9.04
N GLY A 76 -3.26 -17.88 9.50
CA GLY A 76 -2.31 -16.98 8.87
C GLY A 76 -0.86 -17.34 9.17
N PHE A 77 0.06 -16.49 8.74
CA PHE A 77 1.49 -16.66 8.91
C PHE A 77 2.03 -15.61 9.88
N ASN A 78 2.66 -16.07 10.96
CA ASN A 78 3.37 -15.20 11.89
C ASN A 78 4.78 -14.94 11.35
N ALA A 79 4.99 -13.77 10.76
CA ALA A 79 6.26 -13.37 10.17
C ALA A 79 7.41 -13.21 11.19
N GLN A 80 7.13 -13.17 12.50
CA GLN A 80 8.18 -13.08 13.52
C GLN A 80 8.75 -14.46 13.91
N THR A 81 7.92 -15.50 13.85
CA THR A 81 8.31 -16.87 14.22
C THR A 81 8.37 -17.83 13.03
N GLU A 82 7.92 -17.38 11.86
CA GLU A 82 7.79 -18.16 10.63
C GLU A 82 6.82 -19.36 10.75
N GLU A 83 5.86 -19.28 11.68
CA GLU A 83 4.89 -20.33 11.94
C GLU A 83 3.49 -19.97 11.43
N TYR A 84 2.74 -20.97 11.00
CA TYR A 84 1.33 -20.79 10.67
C TYR A 84 0.47 -21.02 11.90
N VAL A 85 -0.31 -19.99 12.26
CA VAL A 85 -1.04 -19.95 13.53
C VAL A 85 -2.46 -19.44 13.32
N ASP A 86 -3.29 -19.59 14.35
CA ASP A 86 -4.50 -18.76 14.46
C ASP A 86 -4.08 -17.34 14.87
N MET A 87 -4.26 -16.39 13.97
CA MET A 87 -3.80 -15.01 14.13
C MET A 87 -4.49 -14.31 15.30
N LEU A 88 -5.77 -14.62 15.57
CA LEU A 88 -6.48 -14.01 16.69
C LEU A 88 -5.99 -14.59 18.01
N ALA A 89 -5.83 -15.91 18.10
CA ALA A 89 -5.31 -16.57 19.29
C ALA A 89 -3.87 -16.18 19.60
N ALA A 90 -3.05 -15.96 18.56
CA ALA A 90 -1.68 -15.46 18.68
C ALA A 90 -1.60 -13.95 18.99
N GLY A 91 -2.73 -13.24 19.02
CA GLY A 91 -2.78 -11.80 19.28
C GLY A 91 -2.30 -10.92 18.11
N ILE A 92 -2.13 -11.50 16.93
CA ILE A 92 -1.74 -10.80 15.70
C ILE A 92 -3.01 -10.28 15.02
N VAL A 93 -3.47 -9.13 15.51
CA VAL A 93 -4.75 -8.54 15.15
C VAL A 93 -4.60 -7.12 14.63
N ASP A 94 -5.36 -6.80 13.59
CA ASP A 94 -5.47 -5.43 13.07
C ASP A 94 -6.86 -4.86 13.38
N PRO A 95 -6.99 -3.57 13.73
CA PRO A 95 -8.30 -2.94 13.84
C PRO A 95 -8.99 -2.92 12.46
N ALA A 96 -10.25 -3.36 12.39
CA ALA A 96 -10.98 -3.48 11.13
C ALA A 96 -11.04 -2.15 10.37
N LYS A 97 -11.24 -1.05 11.10
CA LYS A 97 -11.23 0.32 10.57
C LYS A 97 -9.94 0.65 9.82
N VAL A 98 -8.78 0.24 10.36
CA VAL A 98 -7.47 0.55 9.75
C VAL A 98 -7.34 -0.17 8.42
N VAL A 99 -7.67 -1.46 8.37
CA VAL A 99 -7.60 -2.26 7.14
C VAL A 99 -8.56 -1.71 6.08
N ARG A 100 -9.80 -1.38 6.47
CA ARG A 100 -10.81 -0.82 5.58
C ARG A 100 -10.39 0.54 5.01
N VAL A 101 -9.97 1.46 5.87
CA VAL A 101 -9.57 2.82 5.47
C VAL A 101 -8.33 2.77 4.58
N ALA A 102 -7.34 1.94 4.91
CA ALA A 102 -6.15 1.78 4.07
C ALA A 102 -6.50 1.33 2.65
N LEU A 103 -7.41 0.37 2.49
CA LEU A 103 -7.86 -0.07 1.16
C LEU A 103 -8.64 1.03 0.42
N GLN A 104 -9.51 1.76 1.11
CA GLN A 104 -10.31 2.84 0.51
C GLN A 104 -9.44 4.01 0.06
N ASP A 105 -8.48 4.43 0.88
CA ASP A 105 -7.55 5.52 0.57
C ASP A 105 -6.64 5.12 -0.60
N ALA A 106 -6.11 3.90 -0.59
CA ALA A 106 -5.31 3.37 -1.70
C ALA A 106 -6.09 3.34 -3.02
N ALA A 107 -7.33 2.85 -2.98
CA ALA A 107 -8.20 2.82 -4.16
C ALA A 107 -8.57 4.23 -4.65
N SER A 108 -8.78 5.19 -3.73
CA SER A 108 -9.08 6.58 -4.06
C SER A 108 -7.92 7.25 -4.81
N VAL A 109 -6.70 7.13 -4.29
CA VAL A 109 -5.51 7.70 -4.94
C VAL A 109 -5.22 6.99 -6.28
N ALA A 110 -5.32 5.66 -6.31
CA ALA A 110 -5.12 4.90 -7.55
C ALA A 110 -6.14 5.27 -8.64
N GLY A 111 -7.41 5.46 -8.28
CA GLY A 111 -8.45 5.88 -9.22
C GLY A 111 -8.21 7.29 -9.77
N LEU A 112 -7.72 8.22 -8.94
CA LEU A 112 -7.31 9.55 -9.40
C LEU A 112 -6.13 9.44 -10.39
N LEU A 113 -5.09 8.70 -10.04
CA LEU A 113 -3.89 8.56 -10.87
C LEU A 113 -4.18 7.88 -12.21
N VAL A 114 -5.01 6.83 -12.23
CA VAL A 114 -5.29 6.08 -13.47
C VAL A 114 -6.09 6.89 -14.50
N THR A 115 -6.79 7.93 -14.04
CA THR A 115 -7.57 8.85 -14.89
C THR A 115 -6.83 10.16 -15.18
N THR A 116 -5.59 10.30 -14.70
CA THR A 116 -4.78 11.50 -14.91
C THR A 116 -4.08 11.44 -16.26
N GLU A 117 -4.59 12.20 -17.24
CA GLU A 117 -4.02 12.28 -18.60
C GLU A 117 -2.84 13.26 -18.71
N ALA A 118 -2.78 14.27 -17.82
CA ALA A 118 -1.75 15.30 -17.85
C ALA A 118 -1.39 15.78 -16.45
N MET A 119 -0.11 16.12 -16.25
CA MET A 119 0.42 16.72 -15.03
C MET A 119 1.24 17.96 -15.41
N VAL A 120 0.95 19.09 -14.77
CA VAL A 120 1.75 20.32 -14.89
C VAL A 120 2.66 20.38 -13.67
N ALA A 121 3.97 20.47 -13.90
CA ALA A 121 4.97 20.54 -12.86
C ALA A 121 5.80 21.83 -13.01
N GLU A 122 6.29 22.35 -11.88
CA GLU A 122 7.27 23.43 -11.89
C GLU A 122 8.63 22.90 -12.39
N THR A 123 9.36 23.73 -13.14
CA THR A 123 10.75 23.43 -13.52
C THR A 123 11.59 23.15 -12.28
N PRO A 124 12.43 22.10 -12.26
CA PRO A 124 13.32 21.84 -11.13
C PRO A 124 14.11 23.10 -10.79
N LYS A 125 13.98 23.57 -9.55
CA LYS A 125 14.80 24.67 -9.06
C LYS A 125 16.26 24.23 -9.15
N LYS A 126 17.11 25.02 -9.79
CA LYS A 126 18.55 24.84 -9.64
C LYS A 126 18.85 25.07 -8.16
N GLU A 127 19.23 24.02 -7.44
CA GLU A 127 19.86 24.20 -6.16
C GLU A 127 21.06 25.11 -6.39
N SER A 128 21.05 26.31 -5.81
CA SER A 128 22.26 27.11 -5.68
C SER A 128 23.21 26.23 -4.89
N ALA A 129 24.21 25.66 -5.57
CA ALA A 129 25.33 24.99 -4.92
C ALA A 129 25.73 25.83 -3.71
N GLY A 130 25.72 25.17 -2.55
CA GLY A 130 25.74 25.80 -1.25
C GLY A 130 26.74 26.95 -1.15
N GLY A 131 26.36 27.97 -0.40
CA GLY A 131 27.25 29.04 0.00
C GLY A 131 28.54 28.46 0.56
N MET A 132 29.63 28.71 -0.15
CA MET A 132 30.96 28.56 0.41
C MET A 132 31.24 29.82 1.24
N PRO A 133 31.50 29.71 2.55
CA PRO A 133 31.82 30.87 3.36
C PRO A 133 33.24 31.35 3.05
N GLY A 134 33.34 32.56 2.50
CA GLY A 134 34.53 33.41 2.61
C GLY A 134 35.37 33.56 1.34
N GLY A 135 35.55 34.82 0.91
CA GLY A 135 36.62 35.16 -0.04
C GLY A 135 36.33 36.38 -0.92
N GLY A 136 36.43 37.58 -0.33
CA GLY A 136 36.91 38.82 -0.95
C GLY A 136 36.46 39.24 -2.36
N GLY A 137 35.87 40.43 -2.42
CA GLY A 137 36.23 41.41 -3.47
C GLY A 137 35.16 41.70 -4.52
N GLY A 138 34.54 42.88 -4.37
CA GLY A 138 34.40 43.83 -5.48
C GLY A 138 33.33 43.57 -6.55
N GLY A 139 32.32 44.45 -6.54
CA GLY A 139 32.02 45.22 -7.74
C GLY A 139 30.91 44.73 -8.66
N MET A 140 30.00 45.68 -8.92
CA MET A 140 29.20 45.84 -10.14
C MET A 140 28.01 44.91 -10.33
N GLY A 141 26.84 45.54 -10.44
CA GLY A 141 25.55 44.91 -10.62
C GLY A 141 25.29 44.30 -12.00
N GLY A 142 24.04 43.87 -12.17
CA GLY A 142 23.55 43.40 -13.46
C GLY A 142 22.27 42.60 -13.32
N MET A 143 21.15 43.32 -13.39
CA MET A 143 19.99 42.97 -14.22
C MET A 143 19.29 41.63 -13.98
N GLY A 144 18.02 41.74 -13.55
CA GLY A 144 17.11 40.62 -13.40
C GLY A 144 16.99 39.74 -14.64
N GLY A 145 16.95 38.43 -14.40
CA GLY A 145 16.33 37.48 -15.31
C GLY A 145 14.87 37.35 -14.92
N MET A 146 13.98 37.79 -15.81
CA MET A 146 12.57 37.47 -15.78
C MET A 146 12.41 35.95 -15.87
N ASP A 147 11.90 35.36 -14.79
CA ASP A 147 11.36 34.01 -14.81
C ASP A 147 10.20 33.96 -15.80
N PHE A 148 10.41 33.24 -16.91
CA PHE A 148 9.37 32.60 -17.72
C PHE A 148 9.61 31.10 -17.63
#